data_AF-A0A2S4PKN0-F1
#
_entry.id   AF-A0A2S4PKN0-F1
#
_cell.length_a   1.000
_cell.length_b   1.000
_cell.length_c   1.000
_cell.angle_alpha   90.00
_cell.angle_beta   90.00
_cell.angle_gamma   90.00
#
_symmetry.space_group_name_H-M   'P 1'
#
loop_
_entity.id
_entity.type
_entity.pdbx_description
1 polymer ?
#
loop_
_entity_poly.entity_id
_entity_poly.type
_entity_poly.pdbx_seq_one_letter_code
_entity_poly.pdbx_strand_id
1 'polypeptide(L)'
;MPIVDLFISWILLSYVVSTHTVLDRRELKRNGYDCGGQFFNDQTVHDTLNAENGRRSQSLLYDGPLYSKETNYVLLPILPMGTPPSSTVSSFQKSLYRIVIDQNYRVVDVIVRLANRKFAKCWRIDRQGSVASTYSVEGSNGYECGSEFIPDSKIAERTKIARENLAKGNNNLQQYKGNLYSEDIGYKIWPIYPRDPTTHHYPKNQRIPTFFIVTDSTGQFKDVIARTLTNNHLRCMRARKVPAAPYADLLSQLPGQRPSLGYMCDGVFYQDKYLQDFIQYVKDLMPNLPKNYLRHYEGAPFDSPCILWPLNTDGMSRSNDHEDVHLLALAPDFSVMNVVTEVEKDLVPCTRTLAQGGENPLIFSLTPKKPESSTRITGKKRTNSS
;
A
#
# COMPACT_ATOMS: atom_id res chain seq x y z
N MET A 1 -57.99 -13.16 23.03
CA MET A 1 -57.21 -11.94 22.74
C MET A 1 -55.82 -12.29 22.19
N PRO A 2 -55.65 -12.67 20.90
CA PRO A 2 -54.32 -12.88 20.32
C PRO A 2 -53.99 -11.99 19.09
N ILE A 3 -54.93 -11.14 18.65
CA ILE A 3 -54.78 -10.36 17.40
C ILE A 3 -53.88 -9.12 17.61
N VAL A 4 -53.86 -8.54 18.80
CA VAL A 4 -53.13 -7.29 19.07
C VAL A 4 -51.61 -7.53 19.13
N ASP A 5 -51.16 -8.67 19.65
CA ASP A 5 -49.73 -9.00 19.75
C ASP A 5 -49.08 -9.26 18.37
N LEU A 6 -49.86 -9.75 17.41
CA LEU A 6 -49.36 -10.03 16.06
C LEU A 6 -49.06 -8.74 15.27
N PHE A 7 -49.87 -7.69 15.48
CA PHE A 7 -49.64 -6.38 14.85
C PHE A 7 -48.44 -5.64 15.44
N ILE A 8 -48.25 -5.67 16.77
CA ILE A 8 -47.09 -5.05 17.42
C ILE A 8 -45.79 -5.76 17.01
N SER A 9 -45.81 -7.09 16.95
CA SER A 9 -44.65 -7.86 16.48
C SER A 9 -44.29 -7.54 15.02
N TRP A 10 -45.26 -7.31 14.14
CA TRP A 10 -45.01 -7.00 12.73
C TRP A 10 -44.52 -5.56 12.52
N ILE A 11 -45.02 -4.60 13.30
CA ILE A 11 -44.54 -3.21 13.29
C ILE A 11 -43.11 -3.13 13.82
N LEU A 12 -42.77 -3.89 14.87
CA LEU A 12 -41.39 -3.96 15.37
C LEU A 12 -40.47 -4.69 14.38
N LEU A 13 -40.92 -5.77 13.73
CA LEU A 13 -40.12 -6.48 12.71
C LEU A 13 -39.83 -5.59 11.49
N SER A 14 -40.83 -4.83 11.03
CA SER A 14 -40.67 -3.89 9.91
C SER A 14 -39.77 -2.71 10.26
N TYR A 15 -39.77 -2.23 11.51
CA TYR A 15 -38.81 -1.21 11.96
C TYR A 15 -37.36 -1.72 12.05
N VAL A 16 -37.17 -2.98 12.44
CA VAL A 16 -35.83 -3.59 12.52
C VAL A 16 -35.27 -3.92 11.12
N VAL A 17 -36.13 -4.27 10.16
CA VAL A 17 -35.68 -4.54 8.78
C VAL A 17 -35.52 -3.23 7.96
N SER A 18 -36.21 -2.15 8.30
CA SER A 18 -36.18 -0.89 7.55
C SER A 18 -34.99 0.04 7.89
N THR A 19 -34.37 -0.08 9.07
CA THR A 19 -33.26 0.80 9.49
C THR A 19 -31.87 0.33 9.04
N HIS A 20 -31.80 -0.72 8.21
CA HIS A 20 -30.57 -1.17 7.58
C HIS A 20 -30.56 -1.01 6.07
N THR A 21 -31.45 -0.17 5.50
CA THR A 21 -31.24 0.38 4.15
C THR A 21 -30.08 1.39 4.19
N VAL A 22 -28.88 0.80 4.21
CA VAL A 22 -27.77 1.11 3.33
C VAL A 22 -27.96 2.44 2.59
N LEU A 23 -27.28 3.47 3.13
CA LEU A 23 -26.64 4.54 2.39
C LEU A 23 -27.48 5.17 1.28
N ASP A 24 -27.91 6.42 1.51
CA ASP A 24 -28.32 7.41 0.50
C ASP A 24 -27.15 7.79 -0.43
N ARG A 25 -26.45 6.78 -0.93
CA ARG A 25 -25.50 6.88 -2.02
C ARG A 25 -26.39 6.94 -3.24
N ARG A 26 -26.61 8.16 -3.75
CA ARG A 26 -27.18 8.47 -5.08
C ARG A 26 -27.10 7.21 -5.91
N GLU A 27 -28.21 6.51 -6.13
CA GLU A 27 -28.20 5.29 -6.93
C GLU A 27 -27.43 5.62 -8.20
N LEU A 28 -26.19 5.14 -8.28
CA LEU A 28 -25.33 5.42 -9.40
C LEU A 28 -25.90 4.55 -10.50
N LYS A 29 -26.88 5.12 -11.23
CA LYS A 29 -27.58 4.45 -12.32
C LYS A 29 -26.64 4.21 -13.51
N ARG A 30 -25.33 4.19 -13.35
CA ARG A 30 -24.33 4.14 -14.40
C ARG A 30 -23.17 3.25 -13.94
N ASN A 31 -22.67 2.43 -14.87
CA ASN A 31 -21.46 1.65 -14.65
C ASN A 31 -20.25 2.59 -14.56
N GLY A 32 -19.27 2.23 -13.74
CA GLY A 32 -18.05 3.02 -13.60
C GLY A 32 -17.16 2.60 -12.44
N TYR A 33 -16.36 3.55 -11.97
CA TYR A 33 -15.35 3.37 -10.95
C TYR A 33 -15.55 4.42 -9.84
N ASP A 34 -15.75 3.98 -8.60
CA ASP A 34 -15.75 4.84 -7.43
C ASP A 34 -14.36 4.89 -6.79
N CYS A 35 -13.74 6.06 -6.86
CA CYS A 35 -12.40 6.32 -6.35
C CYS A 35 -12.41 7.04 -4.99
N GLY A 36 -13.48 6.87 -4.20
CA GLY A 36 -13.56 7.37 -2.84
C GLY A 36 -13.67 8.87 -2.75
N GLY A 37 -14.29 9.55 -3.73
CA GLY A 37 -14.44 11.00 -3.76
C GLY A 37 -14.71 11.54 -5.15
N GLN A 38 -14.34 10.75 -6.15
CA GLN A 38 -14.73 10.95 -7.54
C GLN A 38 -15.30 9.64 -8.11
N PHE A 39 -16.35 9.77 -8.91
CA PHE A 39 -16.88 8.68 -9.71
C PHE A 39 -16.54 8.90 -11.19
N PHE A 40 -15.99 7.89 -11.83
CA PHE A 40 -15.70 7.88 -13.27
C PHE A 40 -16.58 6.86 -13.96
N ASN A 41 -17.58 7.33 -14.70
CA ASN A 41 -18.42 6.41 -15.48
C ASN A 41 -17.66 5.87 -16.70
N ASP A 42 -18.15 4.78 -17.27
CA ASP A 42 -17.52 4.10 -18.41
C ASP A 42 -17.31 5.02 -19.62
N GLN A 43 -18.26 5.91 -19.88
CA GLN A 43 -18.15 6.89 -20.96
C GLN A 43 -16.97 7.84 -20.73
N THR A 44 -16.81 8.36 -19.52
CA THR A 44 -15.68 9.24 -19.17
C THR A 44 -14.33 8.54 -19.33
N VAL A 45 -14.24 7.27 -18.92
CA VAL A 45 -13.02 6.48 -19.12
C VAL A 45 -12.76 6.27 -20.62
N HIS A 46 -13.78 5.90 -21.39
CA HIS A 46 -13.67 5.70 -22.84
C HIS A 46 -13.28 6.98 -23.60
N ASP A 47 -13.91 8.10 -23.28
CA ASP A 47 -13.61 9.41 -23.88
C ASP A 47 -12.15 9.82 -23.60
N THR A 48 -11.66 9.55 -22.38
CA THR A 48 -10.27 9.82 -22.00
C THR A 48 -9.29 8.99 -22.83
N LEU A 49 -9.58 7.71 -23.06
CA LEU A 49 -8.76 6.85 -23.93
C LEU A 49 -8.76 7.34 -25.37
N ASN A 50 -9.92 7.70 -25.92
CA ASN A 50 -10.04 8.17 -27.30
C ASN A 50 -9.29 9.48 -27.54
N ALA A 51 -9.33 10.41 -26.57
CA ALA A 51 -8.58 11.66 -26.65
C ALA A 51 -7.06 11.43 -26.69
N GLU A 52 -6.56 10.40 -26.01
CA GLU A 52 -5.14 10.11 -25.88
C GLU A 52 -4.58 9.26 -27.02
N ASN A 53 -5.43 8.55 -27.78
CA ASN A 53 -5.00 7.86 -29.00
C ASN A 53 -4.39 8.81 -30.05
N GLY A 54 -4.74 10.10 -30.02
CA GLY A 54 -4.11 11.13 -30.83
C GLY A 54 -2.75 11.64 -30.30
N ARG A 55 -2.37 11.29 -29.07
CA ARG A 55 -1.21 11.80 -28.30
C ARG A 55 -0.37 10.67 -27.70
N ARG A 56 0.05 9.71 -28.54
CA ARG A 56 0.81 8.50 -28.13
C ARG A 56 2.09 8.71 -27.30
N SER A 57 2.53 9.94 -27.05
CA SER A 57 3.81 10.25 -26.42
C SER A 57 3.78 10.41 -24.89
N GLN A 58 2.62 10.33 -24.21
CA GLN A 58 2.55 10.67 -22.78
C GLN A 58 2.26 9.49 -21.84
N SER A 59 2.26 8.26 -22.33
CA SER A 59 1.93 7.13 -21.47
C SER A 59 3.09 6.75 -20.54
N LEU A 60 2.79 6.36 -19.30
CA LEU A 60 3.78 5.92 -18.32
C LEU A 60 3.63 4.44 -18.06
N LEU A 61 4.73 3.68 -18.07
CA LEU A 61 4.72 2.30 -17.62
C LEU A 61 4.37 2.26 -16.12
N TYR A 62 3.47 1.36 -15.73
CA TYR A 62 3.16 1.12 -14.33
C TYR A 62 4.28 0.30 -13.68
N ASP A 63 4.94 0.88 -12.69
CA ASP A 63 5.88 0.17 -11.81
C ASP A 63 5.35 0.26 -10.37
N GLY A 64 4.62 -0.77 -9.95
CA GLY A 64 4.08 -0.84 -8.62
C GLY A 64 3.47 -2.20 -8.25
N PRO A 65 3.10 -2.39 -6.99
CA PRO A 65 2.69 -3.69 -6.45
C PRO A 65 1.20 -4.05 -6.65
N LEU A 66 0.36 -3.21 -7.29
CA LEU A 66 -1.07 -3.52 -7.48
C LEU A 66 -1.33 -4.58 -8.56
N TYR A 67 -0.38 -4.72 -9.49
CA TYR A 67 -0.48 -5.62 -10.62
C TYR A 67 0.83 -6.38 -10.78
N SER A 68 0.77 -7.50 -11.49
CA SER A 68 1.95 -8.33 -11.73
C SER A 68 2.90 -7.64 -12.72
N LYS A 69 4.21 -7.76 -12.49
CA LYS A 69 5.25 -7.10 -13.31
C LYS A 69 5.40 -7.74 -14.68
N GLU A 70 4.91 -8.96 -14.85
CA GLU A 70 4.94 -9.72 -16.10
C GLU A 70 4.07 -9.07 -17.18
N THR A 71 3.13 -8.21 -16.79
CA THR A 71 2.26 -7.50 -17.72
C THR A 71 2.70 -6.04 -17.83
N ASN A 72 3.03 -5.60 -19.05
CA ASN A 72 3.43 -4.22 -19.35
C ASN A 72 2.22 -3.27 -19.29
N TYR A 73 1.74 -2.98 -18.08
CA TYR A 73 0.63 -2.06 -17.88
C TYR A 73 1.06 -0.61 -18.10
N VAL A 74 0.15 0.16 -18.70
CA VAL A 74 0.35 1.56 -19.02
C VAL A 74 -0.65 2.41 -18.24
N LEU A 75 -0.20 3.57 -17.78
CA LEU A 75 -0.99 4.53 -17.03
C LEU A 75 -1.36 5.74 -17.87
N LEU A 76 -2.63 6.12 -17.77
CA LEU A 76 -3.17 7.33 -18.37
C LEU A 76 -3.88 8.19 -17.32
N PRO A 77 -3.60 9.50 -17.19
CA PRO A 77 -4.27 10.35 -16.21
C PRO A 77 -5.72 10.51 -16.61
N ILE A 78 -6.60 10.53 -15.62
CA ILE A 78 -8.01 10.87 -15.79
C ILE A 78 -8.34 12.02 -14.84
N LEU A 79 -9.01 13.04 -15.37
CA LEU A 79 -9.36 14.23 -14.61
C LEU A 79 -10.83 14.16 -14.17
N PRO A 80 -11.16 14.61 -12.96
CA PRO A 80 -12.54 14.82 -12.55
C PRO A 80 -13.28 15.74 -13.52
N MET A 81 -14.57 15.46 -13.76
CA MET A 81 -15.41 16.27 -14.62
C MET A 81 -15.41 17.74 -14.17
N GLY A 82 -15.25 18.67 -15.12
CA GLY A 82 -15.17 20.10 -14.82
C GLY A 82 -13.77 20.61 -14.45
N THR A 83 -12.77 19.72 -14.32
CA THR A 83 -11.38 20.16 -14.19
C THR A 83 -10.89 20.62 -15.57
N PRO A 84 -10.44 21.88 -15.73
CA PRO A 84 -9.90 22.33 -17.01
C PRO A 84 -8.66 21.52 -17.38
N PRO A 85 -8.48 21.17 -18.67
CA PRO A 85 -7.28 20.46 -19.11
C PRO A 85 -6.06 21.34 -18.84
N SER A 86 -5.22 20.93 -17.90
CA SER A 86 -3.96 21.63 -17.63
C SER A 86 -2.94 21.26 -18.71
N SER A 87 -2.40 22.27 -19.38
CA SER A 87 -1.54 22.14 -20.57
C SER A 87 -0.11 21.65 -20.31
N THR A 88 0.21 21.09 -19.14
CA THR A 88 1.61 20.76 -18.79
C THR A 88 1.82 19.33 -18.33
N VAL A 89 2.99 18.78 -18.69
CA VAL A 89 3.59 17.52 -18.23
C VAL A 89 3.54 17.35 -16.70
N SER A 90 3.41 18.44 -15.92
CA SER A 90 3.25 18.39 -14.46
C SER A 90 1.95 17.71 -14.00
N SER A 91 0.95 17.59 -14.89
CA SER A 91 -0.34 16.95 -14.61
C SER A 91 -0.17 15.45 -14.29
N PHE A 92 0.74 14.74 -14.96
CA PHE A 92 0.95 13.30 -14.75
C PHE A 92 1.46 12.99 -13.34
N GLN A 93 2.44 13.76 -12.86
CA GLN A 93 3.02 13.56 -11.53
C GLN A 93 2.04 13.90 -10.41
N LYS A 94 1.17 14.88 -10.66
CA LYS A 94 0.16 15.37 -9.71
C LYS A 94 -1.18 14.66 -9.82
N SER A 95 -1.42 13.89 -10.89
CA SER A 95 -2.71 13.24 -11.09
C SER A 95 -3.02 12.29 -9.94
N LEU A 96 -4.16 12.54 -9.31
CA LEU A 96 -4.71 11.73 -8.24
C LEU A 96 -5.28 10.42 -8.77
N TYR A 97 -5.77 10.42 -10.01
CA TYR A 97 -6.47 9.30 -10.63
C TYR A 97 -5.79 8.90 -11.94
N ARG A 98 -5.70 7.59 -12.20
CA ARG A 98 -5.10 7.06 -13.43
C ARG A 98 -5.90 5.86 -13.93
N ILE A 99 -6.09 5.76 -15.23
CA ILE A 99 -6.59 4.56 -15.91
C ILE A 99 -5.40 3.62 -16.09
N VAL A 100 -5.60 2.34 -15.81
CA VAL A 100 -4.64 1.27 -16.04
C VAL A 100 -5.07 0.51 -17.27
N ILE A 101 -4.14 0.38 -18.22
CA ILE A 101 -4.39 -0.18 -19.54
C ILE A 101 -3.42 -1.35 -19.76
N ASP A 102 -3.91 -2.46 -20.31
CA ASP A 102 -3.06 -3.58 -20.70
C ASP A 102 -2.36 -3.36 -22.06
N GLN A 103 -1.51 -4.31 -22.47
CA GLN A 103 -0.81 -4.29 -23.76
C GLN A 103 -1.75 -4.30 -24.99
N ASN A 104 -3.02 -4.67 -24.82
CA ASN A 104 -4.03 -4.71 -25.88
C ASN A 104 -4.92 -3.46 -25.86
N TYR A 105 -4.51 -2.41 -25.15
CA TYR A 105 -5.29 -1.17 -24.97
C TYR A 105 -6.64 -1.38 -24.28
N ARG A 106 -6.80 -2.45 -23.50
CA ARG A 106 -8.01 -2.70 -22.70
C ARG A 106 -7.86 -2.05 -21.34
N VAL A 107 -8.93 -1.40 -20.88
CA VAL A 107 -9.00 -0.88 -19.51
C VAL A 107 -9.03 -2.06 -18.54
N VAL A 108 -8.02 -2.09 -17.68
CA VAL A 108 -7.92 -3.06 -16.58
C VAL A 108 -8.62 -2.50 -15.36
N ASP A 109 -8.37 -1.21 -15.06
CA ASP A 109 -8.87 -0.56 -13.85
C ASP A 109 -8.75 0.97 -13.90
N VAL A 110 -9.27 1.63 -12.87
CA VAL A 110 -8.91 3.00 -12.50
C VAL A 110 -8.30 2.95 -11.10
N ILE A 111 -7.15 3.60 -10.91
CA ILE A 111 -6.45 3.67 -9.62
C ILE A 111 -6.43 5.10 -9.08
N VAL A 112 -6.46 5.22 -7.75
CA VAL A 112 -6.38 6.49 -7.02
C VAL A 112 -5.16 6.52 -6.10
N ARG A 113 -4.53 7.68 -5.96
CA ARG A 113 -3.40 7.89 -5.05
C ARG A 113 -3.88 8.08 -3.60
N LEU A 114 -3.34 7.25 -2.72
CA LEU A 114 -3.59 7.26 -1.28
C LEU A 114 -2.76 8.34 -0.56
N ALA A 115 -3.09 8.60 0.72
CA ALA A 115 -2.37 9.54 1.57
C ALA A 115 -0.89 9.16 1.78
N ASN A 116 -0.55 7.88 1.73
CA ASN A 116 0.83 7.37 1.73
C ASN A 116 1.51 7.40 0.35
N ARG A 117 0.92 8.08 -0.65
CA ARG A 117 1.38 8.18 -2.03
C ARG A 117 1.43 6.87 -2.83
N LYS A 118 1.04 5.73 -2.24
CA LYS A 118 0.78 4.49 -2.98
C LYS A 118 -0.55 4.59 -3.73
N PHE A 119 -0.82 3.65 -4.61
CA PHE A 119 -2.09 3.59 -5.34
C PHE A 119 -3.01 2.52 -4.76
N ALA A 120 -4.32 2.72 -4.94
CA ALA A 120 -5.33 1.69 -4.74
C ALA A 120 -6.28 1.63 -5.93
N LYS A 121 -6.83 0.43 -6.18
CA LYS A 121 -7.86 0.19 -7.19
C LYS A 121 -9.15 0.90 -6.78
N CYS A 122 -9.76 1.62 -7.70
CA CYS A 122 -11.09 2.17 -7.50
C CYS A 122 -12.12 1.06 -7.58
N TRP A 123 -13.25 1.24 -6.90
CA TRP A 123 -14.25 0.20 -6.85
C TRP A 123 -15.08 0.21 -8.14
N ARG A 124 -15.03 -0.90 -8.90
CA ARG A 124 -15.91 -1.11 -10.04
C ARG A 124 -17.37 -1.23 -9.57
N ILE A 125 -18.22 -0.36 -10.08
CA ILE A 125 -19.67 -0.38 -9.86
C ILE A 125 -20.32 -0.81 -11.17
N ASP A 126 -20.91 -2.00 -11.19
CA ASP A 126 -21.69 -2.51 -12.31
C ASP A 126 -23.18 -2.55 -11.93
N ARG A 127 -24.06 -2.10 -12.83
CA ARG A 127 -25.53 -2.05 -12.64
C ARG A 127 -26.15 -3.39 -12.27
N GLN A 128 -25.50 -4.50 -12.62
CA GLN A 128 -26.02 -5.86 -12.39
C GLN A 128 -25.51 -6.47 -11.08
N GLY A 129 -24.46 -5.90 -10.46
CA GLY A 129 -23.91 -6.39 -9.21
C GLY A 129 -24.74 -5.90 -8.03
N SER A 130 -25.31 -6.82 -7.25
CA SER A 130 -25.86 -6.43 -5.96
C SER A 130 -24.72 -5.96 -5.07
N VAL A 131 -24.91 -4.82 -4.39
CA VAL A 131 -23.94 -4.29 -3.42
C VAL A 131 -23.55 -5.36 -2.38
N ALA A 132 -24.48 -6.27 -2.07
CA ALA A 132 -24.27 -7.40 -1.17
C ALA A 132 -23.26 -8.46 -1.65
N SER A 133 -23.18 -8.75 -2.96
CA SER A 133 -22.23 -9.76 -3.48
C SER A 133 -20.78 -9.34 -3.27
N THR A 134 -20.53 -8.04 -3.11
CA THR A 134 -19.18 -7.50 -3.00
C THR A 134 -18.60 -7.60 -1.58
N TYR A 135 -19.45 -7.70 -0.55
CA TYR A 135 -18.99 -7.88 0.84
C TYR A 135 -18.88 -9.36 1.22
N SER A 136 -19.55 -10.23 0.48
CA SER A 136 -19.58 -11.66 0.76
C SER A 136 -18.73 -12.42 -0.25
N VAL A 137 -17.42 -12.17 -0.23
CA VAL A 137 -16.48 -13.09 -0.87
C VAL A 137 -16.36 -14.30 0.06
N GLU A 138 -16.91 -15.43 -0.37
CA GLU A 138 -16.85 -16.69 0.36
C GLU A 138 -15.38 -17.06 0.65
N GLY A 139 -15.08 -17.32 1.93
CA GLY A 139 -13.70 -17.59 2.36
C GLY A 139 -12.77 -16.38 2.37
N SER A 140 -13.29 -15.15 2.29
CA SER A 140 -12.48 -13.96 2.57
C SER A 140 -11.90 -14.00 3.98
N ASN A 141 -10.64 -13.59 4.09
CA ASN A 141 -9.88 -13.60 5.34
C ASN A 141 -9.21 -12.26 5.62
N GLY A 142 -9.64 -11.21 4.94
CA GLY A 142 -9.14 -9.85 5.11
C GLY A 142 -9.67 -8.87 4.07
N TYR A 143 -8.95 -7.76 3.98
CA TYR A 143 -9.26 -6.62 3.10
C TYR A 143 -8.05 -6.26 2.23
N GLU A 144 -8.29 -6.01 0.94
CA GLU A 144 -7.31 -5.42 0.03
C GLU A 144 -7.53 -3.90 -0.04
N CYS A 145 -6.53 -3.15 0.42
CA CYS A 145 -6.50 -1.70 0.47
C CYS A 145 -5.33 -1.19 -0.38
N GLY A 146 -5.51 -1.19 -1.70
CA GLY A 146 -4.39 -0.98 -2.62
C GLY A 146 -3.44 -2.18 -2.58
N SER A 147 -2.14 -1.96 -2.38
CA SER A 147 -1.18 -3.06 -2.34
C SER A 147 -1.07 -3.76 -1.00
N GLU A 148 -1.75 -3.25 0.02
CA GLU A 148 -1.77 -3.85 1.34
C GLU A 148 -2.95 -4.79 1.51
N PHE A 149 -2.66 -5.98 2.04
CA PHE A 149 -3.67 -6.92 2.49
C PHE A 149 -3.73 -6.91 4.02
N ILE A 150 -4.88 -6.59 4.57
CA ILE A 150 -5.11 -6.47 6.01
C ILE A 150 -5.93 -7.67 6.49
N PRO A 151 -5.34 -8.61 7.25
CA PRO A 151 -6.02 -9.84 7.65
C PRO A 151 -7.08 -9.58 8.72
N ASP A 152 -8.10 -10.43 8.76
CA ASP A 152 -9.22 -10.33 9.72
C ASP A 152 -8.78 -10.37 11.17
N SER A 153 -7.72 -11.12 11.49
CA SER A 153 -7.13 -11.13 12.82
C SER A 153 -6.64 -9.74 13.23
N LYS A 154 -6.06 -8.97 12.30
CA LYS A 154 -5.61 -7.60 12.55
C LYS A 154 -6.79 -6.65 12.71
N ILE A 155 -7.83 -6.81 11.89
CA ILE A 155 -9.07 -6.04 12.03
C ILE A 155 -9.70 -6.28 13.39
N ALA A 156 -9.87 -7.54 13.81
CA ALA A 156 -10.43 -7.91 15.10
C ALA A 156 -9.61 -7.35 16.28
N GLU A 157 -8.28 -7.46 16.23
CA GLU A 157 -7.36 -6.86 17.21
C GLU A 157 -7.62 -5.35 17.34
N ARG A 158 -7.67 -4.63 16.21
CA ARG A 158 -7.85 -3.17 16.20
C ARG A 158 -9.25 -2.75 16.60
N THR A 159 -10.28 -3.50 16.22
CA THR A 159 -11.67 -3.26 16.66
C THR A 159 -11.81 -3.44 18.16
N LYS A 160 -11.17 -4.45 18.75
CA LYS A 160 -11.16 -4.65 20.20
C LYS A 160 -10.56 -3.44 20.91
N ILE A 161 -9.39 -2.97 20.46
CA ILE A 161 -8.72 -1.78 21.01
C ILE A 161 -9.60 -0.53 20.87
N ALA A 162 -10.22 -0.33 19.70
CA ALA A 162 -11.12 0.79 19.46
C ALA A 162 -12.32 0.77 20.42
N ARG A 163 -12.96 -0.40 20.61
CA ARG A 163 -14.09 -0.57 21.53
C ARG A 163 -13.70 -0.30 22.99
N GLU A 164 -12.55 -0.80 23.43
CA GLU A 164 -12.04 -0.55 24.79
C GLU A 164 -11.77 0.94 25.03
N ASN A 165 -11.24 1.66 24.03
CA ASN A 165 -11.05 3.11 24.11
C ASN A 165 -12.39 3.85 24.19
N LEU A 166 -13.38 3.42 23.39
CA LEU A 166 -14.72 4.00 23.43
C LEU A 166 -15.39 3.82 24.80
N ALA A 167 -15.29 2.63 25.39
CA ALA A 167 -15.87 2.32 26.69
C ALA A 167 -15.25 3.13 27.85
N LYS A 168 -13.98 3.51 27.71
CA LYS A 168 -13.27 4.37 28.69
C LYS A 168 -13.69 5.85 28.61
N GLY A 169 -14.58 6.21 27.69
CA GLY A 169 -14.91 7.62 27.41
C GLY A 169 -13.74 8.39 26.80
N ASN A 170 -12.71 7.70 26.31
CA ASN A 170 -11.62 8.37 25.61
C ASN A 170 -12.18 8.88 24.28
N ASN A 171 -12.29 10.19 24.15
CA ASN A 171 -12.69 10.89 22.92
C ASN A 171 -11.63 10.78 21.79
N ASN A 172 -10.69 9.85 21.89
CA ASN A 172 -9.59 9.64 20.95
C ASN A 172 -10.07 9.02 19.62
N LEU A 173 -11.29 8.48 19.58
CA LEU A 173 -11.90 8.04 18.33
C LEU A 173 -12.35 9.26 17.52
N GLN A 174 -11.73 9.46 16.37
CA GLN A 174 -12.09 10.52 15.44
C GLN A 174 -13.47 10.20 14.83
N GLN A 175 -14.39 11.17 14.86
CA GLN A 175 -15.64 11.06 14.10
C GLN A 175 -15.30 10.98 12.61
N TYR A 176 -15.95 10.06 11.91
CA TYR A 176 -15.80 9.94 10.47
C TYR A 176 -16.30 11.22 9.79
N LYS A 177 -15.47 11.79 8.93
CA LYS A 177 -15.82 12.91 8.04
C LYS A 177 -15.30 12.58 6.65
N GLY A 178 -16.19 12.49 5.67
CA GLY A 178 -15.82 12.18 4.29
C GLY A 178 -17.01 11.74 3.43
N ASN A 179 -16.70 11.20 2.26
CA ASN A 179 -17.63 10.92 1.16
C ASN A 179 -18.40 9.58 1.25
N LEU A 180 -17.97 8.62 2.07
CA LEU A 180 -18.55 7.27 2.13
C LEU A 180 -19.80 7.13 3.01
N TYR A 181 -19.93 7.91 4.08
CA TYR A 181 -21.03 7.82 5.04
C TYR A 181 -21.49 9.22 5.42
N SER A 182 -22.77 9.37 5.72
CA SER A 182 -23.30 10.64 6.23
C SER A 182 -22.84 10.87 7.67
N GLU A 183 -22.58 12.13 8.04
CA GLU A 183 -22.03 12.50 9.35
C GLU A 183 -23.02 12.28 10.51
N ASP A 184 -24.32 12.33 10.22
CA ASP A 184 -25.44 12.13 11.15
C ASP A 184 -25.50 10.70 11.73
N ILE A 185 -25.00 9.71 10.99
CA ILE A 185 -24.90 8.31 11.46
C ILE A 185 -23.92 8.21 12.64
N GLY A 186 -23.00 9.18 12.80
CA GLY A 186 -22.11 9.25 13.95
C GLY A 186 -21.04 8.15 13.97
N TYR A 187 -20.68 7.60 12.80
CA TYR A 187 -19.58 6.64 12.69
C TYR A 187 -18.26 7.25 13.15
N LYS A 188 -17.40 6.37 13.68
CA LYS A 188 -16.06 6.70 14.17
C LYS A 188 -15.02 5.91 13.39
N ILE A 189 -13.81 6.45 13.28
CA ILE A 189 -12.68 5.78 12.64
C ILE A 189 -11.51 5.59 13.59
N TRP A 190 -10.81 4.49 13.41
CA TRP A 190 -9.62 4.16 14.20
C TRP A 190 -8.49 3.65 13.28
N PRO A 191 -7.25 4.16 13.44
CA PRO A 191 -6.15 3.76 12.57
C PRO A 191 -5.77 2.29 12.78
N ILE A 192 -5.55 1.56 11.68
CA ILE A 192 -5.12 0.15 11.73
C ILE A 192 -3.64 0.03 12.10
N TYR A 193 -2.84 0.99 11.65
CA TYR A 193 -1.44 1.12 12.01
C TYR A 193 -1.29 2.41 12.82
N PRO A 194 -1.64 2.39 14.12
CA PRO A 194 -1.45 3.54 14.99
C PRO A 194 0.05 3.85 15.06
N ARG A 195 0.35 5.14 15.25
CA ARG A 195 1.72 5.54 15.56
C ARG A 195 2.10 4.91 16.89
N ASP A 196 3.29 4.34 16.95
CA ASP A 196 3.88 4.01 18.24
C ASP A 196 4.20 5.34 18.95
N PRO A 197 3.52 5.64 20.08
CA PRO A 197 3.77 6.87 20.80
C PRO A 197 5.17 6.89 21.42
N THR A 198 5.83 5.75 21.65
CA THR A 198 7.12 5.69 22.37
C THR A 198 8.33 5.99 21.49
N THR A 199 8.22 5.82 20.18
CA THR A 199 9.21 6.31 19.21
C THR A 199 9.02 7.81 18.97
N HIS A 200 9.39 8.63 19.96
CA HIS A 200 9.40 10.11 19.89
C HIS A 200 10.50 10.70 18.97
N HIS A 201 11.09 9.90 18.09
CA HIS A 201 12.15 10.31 17.15
C HIS A 201 11.74 10.19 15.68
N TYR A 202 10.44 10.28 15.38
CA TYR A 202 9.99 10.40 13.99
C TYR A 202 9.87 11.88 13.58
N PRO A 203 10.39 12.27 12.40
CA PRO A 203 10.38 13.65 11.93
C PRO A 203 8.95 14.21 11.78
N LYS A 204 8.86 15.55 11.88
CA LYS A 204 7.61 16.34 11.94
C LYS A 204 6.68 16.15 10.72
N ASN A 205 7.12 15.56 9.60
CA ASN A 205 6.26 15.18 8.46
C ASN A 205 5.65 13.79 8.67
N GLN A 206 4.90 13.72 9.75
CA GLN A 206 4.03 12.64 10.16
C GLN A 206 3.35 11.91 8.98
N ARG A 207 3.66 10.62 8.78
CA ARG A 207 2.86 9.73 7.91
C ARG A 207 1.41 9.79 8.41
N ILE A 208 0.54 10.39 7.60
CA ILE A 208 -0.89 10.48 7.87
C ILE A 208 -1.41 9.04 7.87
N PRO A 209 -2.09 8.57 8.94
CA PRO A 209 -2.64 7.23 8.94
C PRO A 209 -3.50 7.05 7.69
N THR A 210 -3.21 6.01 6.92
CA THR A 210 -3.84 5.80 5.62
C THR A 210 -5.00 4.83 5.74
N PHE A 211 -4.88 3.78 6.55
CA PHE A 211 -5.89 2.74 6.68
C PHE A 211 -6.59 2.81 8.04
N PHE A 212 -7.92 2.75 8.01
CA PHE A 212 -8.77 2.88 9.18
C PHE A 212 -9.82 1.77 9.21
N ILE A 213 -10.16 1.31 10.41
CA ILE A 213 -11.44 0.64 10.64
C ILE A 213 -12.52 1.69 10.89
N VAL A 214 -13.72 1.42 10.41
CA VAL A 214 -14.94 2.18 10.69
C VAL A 214 -15.75 1.41 11.73
N THR A 215 -16.18 2.10 12.78
CA THR A 215 -17.04 1.54 13.82
C THR A 215 -18.26 2.41 14.04
N ASP A 216 -19.37 1.82 14.45
CA ASP A 216 -20.51 2.59 14.93
C ASP A 216 -20.31 3.16 16.34
N SER A 217 -21.32 3.84 16.85
CA SER A 217 -21.34 4.44 18.18
C SER A 217 -21.24 3.41 19.32
N THR A 218 -21.44 2.12 19.05
CA THR A 218 -21.27 1.02 20.01
C THR A 218 -19.89 0.35 19.92
N GLY A 219 -19.05 0.77 18.97
CA GLY A 219 -17.76 0.14 18.70
C GLY A 219 -17.88 -1.20 17.98
N GLN A 220 -18.99 -1.45 17.29
CA GLN A 220 -19.08 -2.56 16.34
C GLN A 220 -18.41 -2.18 15.03
N PHE A 221 -17.63 -3.11 14.49
CA PHE A 221 -16.97 -2.96 13.21
C PHE A 221 -18.00 -2.85 12.08
N LYS A 222 -17.78 -1.91 11.15
CA LYS A 222 -18.61 -1.71 9.95
C LYS A 222 -17.81 -1.90 8.67
N ASP A 223 -16.58 -1.40 8.61
CA ASP A 223 -15.81 -1.41 7.37
C ASP A 223 -14.31 -1.15 7.55
N VAL A 224 -13.55 -1.32 6.48
CA VAL A 224 -12.17 -0.85 6.33
C VAL A 224 -12.09 0.16 5.20
N ILE A 225 -11.48 1.32 5.49
CA ILE A 225 -11.34 2.41 4.52
C ILE A 225 -9.89 2.89 4.42
N ALA A 226 -9.54 3.40 3.26
CA ALA A 226 -8.25 4.02 2.97
C ALA A 226 -8.43 5.51 2.66
N ARG A 227 -7.61 6.36 3.27
CA ARG A 227 -7.61 7.81 3.03
C ARG A 227 -6.85 8.12 1.74
N THR A 228 -7.47 8.91 0.86
CA THR A 228 -6.86 9.41 -0.37
C THR A 228 -5.98 10.64 -0.09
N LEU A 229 -5.16 11.06 -1.07
CA LEU A 229 -4.34 12.26 -0.92
C LEU A 229 -5.15 13.55 -0.69
N THR A 230 -6.43 13.57 -1.07
CA THR A 230 -7.35 14.71 -0.88
C THR A 230 -8.18 14.62 0.40
N ASN A 231 -7.79 13.76 1.36
CA ASN A 231 -8.53 13.49 2.60
C ASN A 231 -9.94 12.91 2.42
N ASN A 232 -10.29 12.48 1.20
CA ASN A 232 -11.46 11.63 1.02
C ASN A 232 -11.13 10.17 1.37
N HIS A 233 -12.12 9.27 1.32
CA HIS A 233 -11.95 7.88 1.72
C HIS A 233 -12.47 6.93 0.65
N LEU A 234 -11.67 5.92 0.36
CA LEU A 234 -11.99 4.78 -0.49
C LEU A 234 -12.30 3.57 0.40
N ARG A 235 -13.32 2.79 0.06
CA ARG A 235 -13.63 1.52 0.72
C ARG A 235 -12.64 0.44 0.28
N CYS A 236 -12.12 -0.34 1.21
CA CYS A 236 -11.29 -1.50 0.88
C CYS A 236 -12.15 -2.70 0.49
N MET A 237 -11.63 -3.56 -0.38
CA MET A 237 -12.38 -4.72 -0.88
C MET A 237 -12.15 -5.92 0.02
N ARG A 238 -13.20 -6.70 0.31
CA ARG A 238 -13.01 -8.02 0.94
C ARG A 238 -12.23 -8.90 -0.03
N ALA A 239 -11.17 -9.51 0.48
CA ALA A 239 -10.31 -10.36 -0.33
C ALA A 239 -9.96 -11.64 0.42
N ARG A 240 -9.74 -12.70 -0.35
CA ARG A 240 -9.12 -13.93 0.14
C ARG A 240 -7.66 -13.90 -0.28
N LYS A 241 -6.76 -13.68 0.68
CA LYS A 241 -5.35 -13.98 0.47
C LYS A 241 -5.14 -15.41 0.91
N VAL A 242 -5.02 -16.32 -0.05
CA VAL A 242 -4.56 -17.66 0.26
C VAL A 242 -3.23 -17.47 0.99
N PRO A 243 -3.09 -17.92 2.25
CA PRO A 243 -1.79 -17.94 2.89
C PRO A 243 -0.86 -18.57 1.87
N ALA A 244 0.30 -17.95 1.59
CA ALA A 244 1.33 -18.68 0.88
C ALA A 244 1.39 -20.02 1.61
N ALA A 245 1.09 -21.12 0.90
CA ALA A 245 1.16 -22.43 1.51
C ALA A 245 2.52 -22.48 2.25
N PRO A 246 2.69 -23.22 3.35
CA PRO A 246 4.00 -23.44 3.94
C PRO A 246 4.87 -24.19 2.91
N TYR A 247 5.29 -23.46 1.88
CA TYR A 247 6.12 -23.84 0.78
C TYR A 247 7.53 -24.02 1.30
N ALA A 248 7.82 -23.58 2.53
CA ALA A 248 8.99 -24.00 3.29
C ALA A 248 9.12 -25.53 3.36
N ASP A 249 8.04 -26.31 3.48
CA ASP A 249 8.16 -27.79 3.52
C ASP A 249 8.21 -28.45 2.13
N LEU A 250 7.64 -27.82 1.10
CA LEU A 250 7.69 -28.33 -0.29
C LEU A 250 8.92 -27.83 -1.08
N LEU A 251 9.48 -26.66 -0.75
CA LEU A 251 10.72 -26.12 -1.33
C LEU A 251 11.98 -26.60 -0.61
N SER A 252 11.92 -26.97 0.68
CA SER A 252 13.01 -27.69 1.32
C SER A 252 13.27 -29.06 0.65
N GLN A 253 12.30 -29.54 -0.13
CA GLN A 253 12.40 -30.75 -0.95
C GLN A 253 12.55 -30.48 -2.45
N LEU A 254 12.56 -29.22 -2.90
CA LEU A 254 12.97 -28.87 -4.27
C LEU A 254 14.48 -28.60 -4.26
N PRO A 255 15.31 -29.54 -4.72
CA PRO A 255 16.74 -29.31 -4.85
C PRO A 255 16.92 -28.31 -5.99
N GLY A 256 17.07 -27.01 -5.70
CA GLY A 256 17.39 -26.08 -6.78
C GLY A 256 17.29 -24.58 -6.60
N GLN A 257 16.77 -24.01 -5.50
CA GLN A 257 16.95 -22.56 -5.32
C GLN A 257 18.41 -22.28 -4.96
N ARG A 258 19.20 -22.00 -5.99
CA ARG A 258 20.60 -21.63 -5.85
C ARG A 258 20.66 -20.37 -4.99
N PRO A 259 21.47 -20.36 -3.92
CA PRO A 259 21.76 -19.15 -3.16
C PRO A 259 22.04 -18.00 -4.11
N SER A 260 21.39 -16.87 -3.89
CA SER A 260 21.58 -15.69 -4.70
C SER A 260 22.54 -14.74 -4.03
N LEU A 261 23.47 -14.19 -4.82
CA LEU A 261 24.40 -13.16 -4.37
C LEU A 261 23.71 -11.79 -4.47
N GLY A 262 24.00 -10.92 -3.51
CA GLY A 262 23.44 -9.58 -3.46
C GLY A 262 23.94 -8.79 -2.26
N TYR A 263 23.22 -7.73 -1.92
CA TYR A 263 23.58 -6.78 -0.85
C TYR A 263 22.49 -6.73 0.22
N MET A 264 22.90 -6.80 1.49
CA MET A 264 22.02 -6.71 2.66
C MET A 264 22.17 -5.34 3.33
N CYS A 265 21.09 -4.58 3.37
CA CYS A 265 20.99 -3.25 3.97
C CYS A 265 19.86 -3.26 5.00
N ASP A 266 20.17 -3.17 6.30
CA ASP A 266 19.15 -3.00 7.35
C ASP A 266 18.02 -4.04 7.30
N GLY A 267 18.40 -5.30 6.99
CA GLY A 267 17.47 -6.42 6.83
C GLY A 267 16.78 -6.50 5.46
N VAL A 268 17.06 -5.60 4.52
CA VAL A 268 16.59 -5.64 3.14
C VAL A 268 17.67 -6.22 2.22
N PHE A 269 17.33 -7.28 1.48
CA PHE A 269 18.23 -7.92 0.53
C PHE A 269 17.95 -7.48 -0.91
N TYR A 270 18.98 -6.98 -1.59
CA TYR A 270 19.00 -6.59 -3.00
C TYR A 270 19.79 -7.61 -3.82
N GLN A 271 19.09 -8.42 -4.60
CA GLN A 271 19.71 -9.46 -5.41
C GLN A 271 20.49 -8.85 -6.59
N ASP A 272 21.65 -9.44 -6.95
CA ASP A 272 22.48 -8.97 -8.07
C ASP A 272 21.68 -8.85 -9.38
N LYS A 273 20.80 -9.82 -9.68
CA LYS A 273 19.93 -9.77 -10.86
C LYS A 273 19.01 -8.55 -10.87
N TYR A 274 18.37 -8.25 -9.74
CA TYR A 274 17.53 -7.06 -9.59
C TYR A 274 18.34 -5.79 -9.84
N LEU A 275 19.55 -5.70 -9.29
CA LEU A 275 20.43 -4.54 -9.50
C LEU A 275 20.84 -4.38 -10.96
N GLN A 276 21.08 -5.47 -11.68
CA GLN A 276 21.39 -5.43 -13.13
C GLN A 276 20.20 -4.96 -13.96
N ASP A 277 19.00 -5.50 -13.71
CA ASP A 277 17.77 -5.08 -14.39
C ASP A 277 17.48 -3.59 -14.10
N PHE A 278 17.74 -3.15 -12.86
CA PHE A 278 17.60 -1.76 -12.44
C PHE A 278 18.63 -0.83 -13.11
N ILE A 279 19.88 -1.28 -13.32
CA ILE A 279 20.86 -0.51 -14.10
C ILE A 279 20.39 -0.30 -15.52
N GLN A 280 19.83 -1.33 -16.17
CA GLN A 280 19.35 -1.19 -17.55
C GLN A 280 18.25 -0.13 -17.62
N TYR A 281 17.31 -0.16 -16.66
CA TYR A 281 16.30 0.88 -16.51
C TYR A 281 16.90 2.28 -16.32
N VAL A 282 17.93 2.43 -15.46
CA VAL A 282 18.61 3.72 -15.27
C VAL A 282 19.26 4.20 -16.56
N LYS A 283 19.96 3.31 -17.29
CA LYS A 283 20.59 3.63 -18.59
C LYS A 283 19.58 4.11 -19.63
N ASP A 284 18.41 3.47 -19.69
CA ASP A 284 17.34 3.84 -20.64
C ASP A 284 16.74 5.22 -20.31
N LEU A 285 16.75 5.63 -19.03
CA LEU A 285 16.30 6.96 -18.60
C LEU A 285 17.32 8.07 -18.84
N MET A 286 18.62 7.76 -18.85
CA MET A 286 19.72 8.74 -18.91
C MET A 286 19.59 9.81 -20.01
N PRO A 287 19.21 9.48 -21.27
CA PRO A 287 19.11 10.48 -22.33
C PRO A 287 18.09 11.58 -22.05
N ASN A 288 17.08 11.28 -21.22
CA ASN A 288 15.95 12.16 -20.94
C ASN A 288 16.06 12.88 -19.60
N LEU A 289 17.08 12.57 -18.79
CA LEU A 289 17.24 13.13 -17.45
C LEU A 289 18.00 14.46 -17.49
N PRO A 290 17.51 15.48 -16.75
CA PRO A 290 18.28 16.69 -16.53
C PRO A 290 19.63 16.37 -15.87
N LYS A 291 20.72 17.05 -16.29
CA LYS A 291 22.08 16.79 -15.78
C LYS A 291 22.21 16.85 -14.26
N ASN A 292 21.38 17.66 -13.60
CA ASN A 292 21.34 17.81 -12.13
C ASN A 292 20.59 16.69 -11.40
N TYR A 293 20.07 15.69 -12.12
CA TYR A 293 19.33 14.58 -11.51
C TYR A 293 20.27 13.50 -10.94
N LEU A 294 21.50 13.44 -11.43
CA LEU A 294 22.53 12.49 -10.98
C LEU A 294 23.25 13.07 -9.76
N ARG A 295 23.22 12.33 -8.65
CA ARG A 295 23.99 12.68 -7.46
C ARG A 295 25.39 12.12 -7.61
N HIS A 296 26.29 12.92 -8.17
CA HIS A 296 27.71 12.61 -8.16
C HIS A 296 28.23 12.62 -6.72
N TYR A 297 29.07 11.66 -6.38
CA TYR A 297 29.65 11.51 -5.05
C TYR A 297 31.13 11.18 -5.16
N GLU A 298 31.93 11.85 -4.34
CA GLU A 298 33.36 11.66 -4.21
C GLU A 298 33.69 11.72 -2.72
N GLY A 299 34.11 10.59 -2.15
CA GLY A 299 34.34 10.47 -0.72
C GLY A 299 34.14 9.04 -0.20
N ALA A 300 34.42 8.85 1.08
CA ALA A 300 34.24 7.56 1.76
C ALA A 300 32.76 7.10 1.72
N PRO A 301 32.46 5.81 1.52
CA PRO A 301 33.38 4.67 1.61
C PRO A 301 34.04 4.29 0.27
N PHE A 302 34.01 5.17 -0.74
CA PHE A 302 34.52 4.86 -2.09
C PHE A 302 35.84 5.57 -2.36
N ASP A 303 36.80 4.82 -2.91
CA ASP A 303 38.10 5.37 -3.32
C ASP A 303 38.08 6.02 -4.71
N SER A 304 36.92 6.02 -5.38
CA SER A 304 36.73 6.58 -6.71
C SER A 304 35.38 7.29 -6.85
N PRO A 305 35.25 8.33 -7.68
CA PRO A 305 33.98 9.00 -7.94
C PRO A 305 32.90 8.03 -8.41
N CYS A 306 31.69 8.19 -7.88
CA CYS A 306 30.53 7.36 -8.22
C CYS A 306 29.26 8.20 -8.41
N ILE A 307 28.23 7.57 -8.96
CA ILE A 307 26.87 8.09 -9.09
C ILE A 307 26.01 7.37 -8.05
N LEU A 308 25.33 8.13 -7.19
CA LEU A 308 24.37 7.59 -6.24
C LEU A 308 22.96 7.67 -6.83
N TRP A 309 22.27 6.53 -6.84
CA TRP A 309 20.92 6.43 -7.35
C TRP A 309 19.97 5.79 -6.32
N PRO A 310 18.80 6.37 -6.03
CA PRO A 310 17.89 5.80 -5.02
C PRO A 310 17.34 4.44 -5.46
N LEU A 311 17.51 3.43 -4.61
CA LEU A 311 16.84 2.13 -4.72
C LEU A 311 15.45 2.27 -4.14
N ASN A 312 14.50 2.54 -5.03
CA ASN A 312 13.11 2.72 -4.65
C ASN A 312 12.50 1.35 -4.30
N THR A 313 12.30 1.06 -3.02
CA THR A 313 11.57 -0.15 -2.60
C THR A 313 10.08 -0.08 -2.96
N ASP A 314 9.55 1.12 -3.24
CA ASP A 314 8.13 1.39 -3.52
C ASP A 314 7.89 2.33 -4.73
N GLY A 315 8.87 2.49 -5.63
CA GLY A 315 8.66 3.11 -6.95
C GLY A 315 8.42 4.63 -7.04
N MET A 316 8.07 5.38 -5.96
CA MET A 316 7.73 6.81 -6.12
C MET A 316 8.02 7.78 -4.95
N SER A 317 8.80 7.42 -3.92
CA SER A 317 9.04 8.35 -2.79
C SER A 317 10.38 9.08 -2.85
N ARG A 318 10.46 10.18 -3.61
CA ARG A 318 11.35 11.30 -3.24
C ARG A 318 10.62 12.15 -2.19
N SER A 319 10.49 11.64 -0.96
CA SER A 319 10.23 12.53 0.16
C SER A 319 11.55 13.20 0.52
N ASN A 320 11.56 14.54 0.59
CA ASN A 320 12.67 15.35 1.06
C ASN A 320 12.99 15.16 2.56
N ASP A 321 12.59 14.05 3.16
CA ASP A 321 12.81 13.76 4.57
C ASP A 321 13.74 12.56 4.68
N HIS A 322 14.68 12.69 5.62
CA HIS A 322 15.78 11.80 5.99
C HIS A 322 15.31 10.40 6.46
N GLU A 323 14.53 9.68 5.66
CA GLU A 323 14.49 8.22 5.79
C GLU A 323 15.82 7.68 5.27
N ASP A 324 16.35 6.66 5.93
CA ASP A 324 17.54 5.92 5.49
C ASP A 324 17.34 5.47 4.05
N VAL A 325 17.88 6.24 3.11
CA VAL A 325 17.69 5.98 1.68
C VAL A 325 18.73 4.94 1.32
N HIS A 326 18.26 3.74 0.93
CA HIS A 326 19.13 2.79 0.25
C HIS A 326 19.46 3.35 -1.13
N LEU A 327 20.74 3.60 -1.39
CA LEU A 327 21.26 4.12 -2.65
C LEU A 327 22.10 3.04 -3.33
N LEU A 328 21.91 2.88 -4.63
CA LEU A 328 22.82 2.14 -5.49
C LEU A 328 23.98 3.06 -5.85
N ALA A 329 25.20 2.66 -5.49
CA ALA A 329 26.42 3.32 -5.92
C ALA A 329 26.91 2.69 -7.23
N LEU A 330 27.00 3.51 -8.27
CA LEU A 330 27.38 3.13 -9.62
C LEU A 330 28.70 3.81 -10.00
N ALA A 331 29.62 3.07 -10.61
CA ALA A 331 30.78 3.69 -11.22
C ALA A 331 30.37 4.54 -12.46
N PRO A 332 31.25 5.38 -13.01
CA PRO A 332 30.92 6.20 -14.20
C PRO A 332 30.46 5.41 -15.43
N ASP A 333 30.81 4.13 -15.52
CA ASP A 333 30.38 3.19 -16.58
C ASP A 333 29.08 2.43 -16.24
N PHE A 334 28.42 2.81 -15.14
CA PHE A 334 27.23 2.20 -14.58
C PHE A 334 27.42 0.76 -14.05
N SER A 335 28.65 0.32 -13.80
CA SER A 335 28.86 -0.91 -13.03
C SER A 335 28.46 -0.74 -11.56
N VAL A 336 27.87 -1.79 -10.96
CA VAL A 336 27.50 -1.78 -9.52
C VAL A 336 28.78 -1.77 -8.69
N MET A 337 28.99 -0.71 -7.92
CA MET A 337 30.04 -0.69 -6.90
C MET A 337 29.52 -1.30 -5.59
N ASN A 338 28.43 -0.74 -5.06
CA ASN A 338 27.84 -1.19 -3.80
C ASN A 338 26.38 -0.74 -3.69
N VAL A 339 25.67 -1.26 -2.70
CA VAL A 339 24.48 -0.60 -2.14
C VAL A 339 24.89 0.07 -0.84
N VAL A 340 24.42 1.28 -0.58
CA VAL A 340 24.72 2.03 0.64
C VAL A 340 23.44 2.51 1.30
N THR A 341 23.46 2.64 2.62
CA THR A 341 22.43 3.36 3.39
C THR A 341 22.97 4.75 3.72
N GLU A 342 22.18 5.80 3.47
CA GLU A 342 22.53 7.17 3.90
C GLU A 342 22.01 7.45 5.31
N VAL A 343 22.92 7.49 6.30
CA VAL A 343 22.62 7.75 7.72
C VAL A 343 23.26 9.08 8.11
N GLU A 344 22.46 10.07 8.50
CA GLU A 344 22.95 11.40 8.92
C GLU A 344 23.92 12.10 7.94
N LYS A 345 23.77 11.82 6.63
CA LYS A 345 24.61 12.24 5.47
C LYS A 345 25.87 11.41 5.24
N ASP A 346 26.21 10.49 6.13
CA ASP A 346 27.26 9.51 5.89
C ASP A 346 26.71 8.32 5.10
N LEU A 347 27.55 7.74 4.24
CA LEU A 347 27.20 6.56 3.46
C LEU A 347 27.77 5.32 4.14
N VAL A 348 26.88 4.42 4.55
CA VAL A 348 27.25 3.14 5.16
C VAL A 348 27.10 2.05 4.10
N PRO A 349 28.18 1.35 3.71
CA PRO A 349 28.10 0.29 2.72
C PRO A 349 27.34 -0.93 3.26
N CYS A 350 26.43 -1.44 2.44
CA CYS A 350 25.71 -2.66 2.73
C CYS A 350 26.60 -3.89 2.61
N THR A 351 26.24 -4.95 3.33
CA THR A 351 27.04 -6.17 3.36
C THR A 351 26.71 -7.03 2.14
N ARG A 352 27.72 -7.30 1.29
CA ARG A 352 27.56 -8.28 0.21
C ARG A 352 27.46 -9.68 0.79
N THR A 353 26.40 -10.41 0.48
CA THR A 353 26.13 -11.72 1.09
C THR A 353 25.39 -12.66 0.14
N LEU A 354 25.46 -13.96 0.44
CA LEU A 354 24.64 -15.00 -0.17
C LEU A 354 23.38 -15.17 0.68
N ALA A 355 22.20 -14.93 0.10
CA ALA A 355 20.92 -15.21 0.73
C ALA A 355 20.32 -16.48 0.11
N GLN A 356 19.69 -17.30 0.95
CA GLN A 356 18.79 -18.33 0.45
C GLN A 356 17.55 -17.62 -0.11
N GLY A 357 17.20 -17.90 -1.37
CA GLY A 357 16.12 -17.20 -2.07
C GLY A 357 14.79 -17.27 -1.32
N GLY A 358 14.08 -16.14 -1.25
CA GLY A 358 12.66 -16.12 -0.87
C GLY A 358 11.75 -16.17 -2.12
N GLU A 359 10.42 -16.14 -1.93
CA GLU A 359 9.43 -16.27 -3.01
C GLU A 359 9.13 -15.01 -3.85
N ASN A 360 9.69 -13.85 -3.50
CA ASN A 360 9.51 -12.54 -4.12
C ASN A 360 10.80 -12.07 -4.81
N PRO A 361 11.03 -12.41 -6.09
CA PRO A 361 12.33 -12.58 -6.73
C PRO A 361 13.25 -11.34 -6.82
N LEU A 362 12.92 -10.21 -6.20
CA LEU A 362 13.59 -8.93 -6.40
C LEU A 362 14.07 -8.26 -5.10
N ILE A 363 13.27 -8.27 -4.01
CA ILE A 363 13.61 -7.62 -2.72
C ILE A 363 12.91 -8.36 -1.57
N PHE A 364 13.65 -8.67 -0.50
CA PHE A 364 13.08 -9.27 0.71
C PHE A 364 13.51 -8.55 1.97
N SER A 365 12.59 -8.41 2.92
CA SER A 365 12.94 -8.10 4.30
C SER A 365 13.18 -9.39 5.07
N LEU A 366 14.42 -9.62 5.50
CA LEU A 366 14.72 -10.60 6.53
C LEU A 366 14.35 -9.98 7.88
N THR A 367 13.43 -10.61 8.59
CA THR A 367 13.28 -10.32 10.01
C THR A 367 14.53 -10.84 10.72
N PRO A 368 15.28 -9.99 11.44
CA PRO A 368 16.45 -10.45 12.16
C PRO A 368 16.02 -11.55 13.13
N LYS A 369 16.62 -12.74 13.02
CA LYS A 369 16.47 -13.78 14.05
C LYS A 369 16.95 -13.16 15.35
N LYS A 370 16.03 -12.99 16.29
CA LYS A 370 16.35 -12.54 17.65
C LYS A 370 17.49 -13.43 18.15
N PRO A 371 18.66 -12.88 18.55
CA PRO A 371 19.76 -13.70 19.01
C PRO A 371 19.26 -14.58 20.15
N GLU A 372 19.35 -15.90 19.97
CA GLU A 372 19.07 -16.86 21.04
C GLU A 372 19.93 -16.46 22.23
N SER A 373 19.27 -16.06 23.32
CA SER A 373 19.93 -15.69 24.55
C SER A 373 20.76 -16.88 25.01
N SER A 374 22.08 -16.81 24.81
CA SER A 374 23.03 -17.77 25.32
C SER A 374 22.76 -17.93 26.81
N THR A 375 22.22 -19.10 27.17
CA THR A 375 21.86 -19.42 28.55
C THR A 375 23.16 -19.50 29.32
N ARG A 376 23.47 -18.44 30.06
CA ARG A 376 24.65 -18.34 30.92
C ARG A 376 24.47 -19.38 32.03
N ILE A 377 25.12 -20.54 31.87
CA ILE A 377 25.21 -21.56 32.93
C ILE A 377 26.01 -20.94 34.08
N THR A 378 25.31 -20.50 35.13
CA THR A 378 25.91 -20.08 36.38
C THR A 378 26.36 -21.31 37.14
N GLY A 379 27.66 -21.62 37.07
CA GLY A 379 28.30 -22.62 37.90
C GLY A 379 28.16 -22.28 39.38
N LYS A 380 27.39 -23.09 40.12
CA LYS A 380 27.20 -23.00 41.57
C LYS A 380 28.45 -23.54 42.27
N LYS A 381 29.31 -22.65 42.75
CA LYS A 381 30.50 -22.97 43.55
C LYS A 381 30.04 -23.39 44.96
N ARG A 382 30.12 -24.69 45.28
CA ARG A 382 29.98 -25.22 46.65
C ARG A 382 31.30 -24.95 47.40
N THR A 383 31.25 -24.11 48.42
CA THR A 383 32.29 -24.04 49.45
C THR A 383 31.88 -24.95 50.60
N ASN A 384 32.70 -25.98 50.84
CA ASN A 384 32.65 -26.77 52.07
C ASN A 384 33.34 -25.97 53.18
N SER A 385 32.64 -25.81 54.30
CA SER A 385 33.19 -25.38 55.59
C SER A 385 33.75 -26.59 56.34
N SER A 386 34.97 -26.47 56.84
CA SER A 386 35.57 -27.31 57.88
C SER A 386 35.99 -26.40 59.01
#